data_AF-A0A8C4N9G9-F1
#
_entry.id   AF-A0A8C4N9G9-F1
#
_cell.length_a   1.000
_cell.length_b   1.000
_cell.length_c   1.000
_cell.angle_alpha   90.00
_cell.angle_beta   90.00
_cell.angle_gamma   90.00
#
_symmetry.space_group_name_H-M   'P 1'
#
loop_
_entity.id
_entity.type
_entity.pdbx_description
1 polymer ?
#
loop_
_entity_poly.entity_id
_entity_poly.type
_entity_poly.pdbx_seq_one_letter_code
_entity_poly.pdbx_strand_id
1 'polypeptide(L)'
;MGAEHVGLLFHTKVRWLSRGKCLFRLYELRVEVEIFLRDNENNLYVHFDNEEFVMMLAYLADIFGRLNEMNQSLQGRDVTVSDVQDKLAGLSARIEVWQARIKAWSTASFPFLDEHLQTQRIELPIGIKDCITRHLDNLSAEFKSYFDDAPLDVPRHKDPFNAKIEPTEDEAEELAELKVSKTMKLVFSNKEDHSTFWLPVQDAYPLLSKKASVMLIQFTTTYLCESGFSDLATIKTKSRNRLDVGNDIRLAVSKTEPDIRGLVR
;
A
#
# COMPACT_ATOMS: atom_id res chain seq x y z
N MET A 1 28.39 -17.50 6.98
CA MET A 1 27.04 -17.95 6.58
C MET A 1 26.15 -17.79 7.79
N GLY A 2 25.29 -16.79 7.77
CA GLY A 2 24.29 -16.57 8.82
C GLY A 2 23.05 -16.07 8.11
N ALA A 3 22.03 -16.92 7.98
CA ALA A 3 20.75 -16.49 7.45
C ALA A 3 20.19 -15.38 8.36
N GLU A 4 19.65 -14.31 7.77
CA GLU A 4 19.00 -13.23 8.53
C GLU A 4 17.77 -13.73 9.30
N HIS A 5 17.28 -14.91 8.96
CA HIS A 5 16.07 -15.52 9.50
C HIS A 5 16.33 -16.95 9.98
N VAL A 6 15.66 -17.36 11.07
CA VAL A 6 15.94 -18.63 11.78
C VAL A 6 14.82 -19.68 11.56
N GLY A 7 13.88 -19.45 10.64
CA GLY A 7 12.78 -20.41 10.37
C GLY A 7 11.63 -19.82 9.59
N LEU A 8 10.70 -20.61 9.05
CA LEU A 8 9.61 -20.13 8.20
C LEU A 8 8.46 -19.46 8.98
N LEU A 9 7.70 -18.60 8.29
CA LEU A 9 6.50 -17.95 8.84
C LEU A 9 5.26 -18.80 8.56
N PHE A 10 4.67 -19.40 9.61
CA PHE A 10 3.36 -20.06 9.50
C PHE A 10 2.20 -19.07 9.42
N HIS A 11 2.35 -17.89 10.03
CA HIS A 11 1.37 -16.79 9.95
C HIS A 11 2.06 -15.45 10.22
N THR A 12 1.57 -14.39 9.58
CA THR A 12 1.95 -13.01 9.88
C THR A 12 0.79 -12.28 10.52
N LYS A 13 1.07 -11.39 11.49
CA LYS A 13 0.05 -10.58 12.19
C LYS A 13 -0.91 -9.85 11.22
N VAL A 14 -0.43 -9.51 10.02
CA VAL A 14 -1.24 -8.94 8.92
C VAL A 14 -1.49 -10.03 7.88
N ARG A 15 -2.75 -10.46 7.73
CA ARG A 15 -3.13 -11.66 6.95
C ARG A 15 -2.79 -11.54 5.47
N TRP A 16 -3.02 -10.39 4.86
CA TRP A 16 -2.85 -10.19 3.42
C TRP A 16 -1.38 -9.98 3.00
N LEU A 17 -0.48 -9.64 3.94
CA LEU A 17 0.98 -9.63 3.71
C LEU A 17 1.62 -11.02 3.76
N SER A 18 0.88 -12.03 4.27
CA SER A 18 1.45 -13.32 4.65
C SER A 18 2.09 -14.07 3.49
N ARG A 19 1.42 -14.08 2.33
CA ARG A 19 1.89 -14.81 1.14
C ARG A 19 3.24 -14.29 0.66
N GLY A 20 3.37 -12.97 0.52
CA GLY A 20 4.64 -12.38 0.10
C GLY A 20 5.75 -12.55 1.13
N LYS A 21 5.46 -12.38 2.43
CA LYS A 21 6.45 -12.61 3.49
C LYS A 21 6.89 -14.07 3.60
N CYS A 22 5.98 -15.00 3.33
CA CYS A 22 6.29 -16.42 3.28
C CYS A 22 7.21 -16.75 2.10
N LEU A 23 6.87 -16.27 0.90
CA LEU A 23 7.69 -16.48 -0.31
C LEU A 23 9.09 -15.87 -0.17
N PHE A 24 9.18 -14.63 0.31
CA PHE A 24 10.44 -13.95 0.60
C PHE A 24 11.34 -14.80 1.49
N ARG A 25 10.80 -15.24 2.63
CA ARG A 25 11.55 -16.00 3.63
C ARG A 25 11.85 -17.43 3.19
N LEU A 26 10.99 -18.03 2.38
CA LEU A 26 11.25 -19.33 1.76
C LEU A 26 12.42 -19.24 0.79
N TYR A 27 12.51 -18.15 0.01
CA TYR A 27 13.60 -17.94 -0.93
C TYR A 27 14.93 -17.71 -0.20
N GLU A 28 14.94 -16.90 0.86
CA GLU A 28 16.14 -16.67 1.67
C GLU A 28 16.65 -17.94 2.34
N LEU A 29 15.75 -18.77 2.87
CA LEU A 29 16.08 -20.01 3.57
C LEU A 29 16.11 -21.24 2.65
N ARG A 30 16.16 -21.05 1.33
CA ARG A 30 15.98 -22.15 0.37
C ARG A 30 16.99 -23.29 0.56
N VAL A 31 18.23 -22.97 0.92
CA VAL A 31 19.30 -23.95 1.15
C VAL A 31 19.04 -24.74 2.43
N GLU A 32 18.70 -24.06 3.52
CA GLU A 32 18.37 -24.69 4.79
C GLU A 32 17.10 -25.54 4.70
N VAL A 33 16.09 -25.06 3.95
CA VAL A 33 14.84 -25.79 3.69
C VAL A 33 15.11 -27.03 2.85
N GLU A 34 15.96 -26.94 1.83
CA GLU A 34 16.35 -28.10 1.03
C GLU A 34 17.04 -29.17 1.90
N ILE A 35 18.05 -28.78 2.70
CA ILE A 35 18.76 -29.70 3.61
C ILE A 35 17.77 -30.36 4.56
N PHE A 36 16.91 -29.56 5.19
CA PHE A 36 15.88 -30.08 6.09
C PHE A 36 14.94 -31.09 5.41
N LEU A 37 14.50 -30.81 4.18
CA LEU A 37 13.62 -31.73 3.45
C LEU A 37 14.34 -33.03 3.06
N ARG A 38 15.62 -32.97 2.67
CA ARG A 38 16.45 -34.17 2.41
C ARG A 38 16.61 -35.02 3.67
N ASP A 39 16.96 -34.39 4.79
CA ASP A 39 17.18 -35.09 6.07
C ASP A 39 15.92 -35.78 6.60
N ASN A 40 14.74 -35.29 6.21
CA ASN A 40 13.44 -35.85 6.57
C ASN A 40 12.82 -36.74 5.48
N GLU A 41 13.60 -37.17 4.48
CA GLU A 41 13.15 -38.02 3.36
C GLU A 41 11.92 -37.47 2.61
N ASN A 42 11.77 -36.14 2.56
CA ASN A 42 10.64 -35.49 1.92
C ASN A 42 10.96 -35.11 0.48
N ASN A 43 10.27 -35.75 -0.48
CA ASN A 43 10.47 -35.56 -1.91
C ASN A 43 10.37 -34.12 -2.43
N LEU A 44 9.86 -33.16 -1.65
CA LEU A 44 9.82 -31.75 -2.06
C LEU A 44 11.21 -31.12 -2.23
N TYR A 45 12.28 -31.70 -1.67
CA TYR A 45 13.65 -31.18 -1.86
C TYR A 45 14.03 -31.11 -3.34
N VAL A 46 13.50 -32.00 -4.18
CA VAL A 46 13.82 -32.07 -5.63
C VAL A 46 13.46 -30.80 -6.39
N HIS A 47 12.54 -29.99 -5.85
CA HIS A 47 12.20 -28.70 -6.44
C HIS A 47 13.30 -27.66 -6.26
N PHE A 48 14.08 -27.74 -5.18
CA PHE A 48 15.19 -26.82 -4.93
C PHE A 48 16.44 -27.18 -5.76
N ASP A 49 16.52 -28.42 -6.25
CA ASP A 49 17.50 -28.83 -7.29
C ASP A 49 17.14 -28.33 -8.70
N ASN A 50 15.90 -27.88 -8.90
CA ASN A 50 15.43 -27.41 -10.20
C ASN A 50 15.61 -25.90 -10.33
N GLU A 51 16.58 -25.49 -11.15
CA GLU A 51 16.89 -24.09 -11.42
C GLU A 51 15.67 -23.27 -11.92
N GLU A 52 14.79 -23.85 -12.74
CA GLU A 52 13.59 -23.14 -13.19
C GLU A 52 12.63 -22.85 -12.04
N PHE A 53 12.50 -23.78 -11.10
CA PHE A 53 11.69 -23.59 -9.91
C PHE A 53 12.28 -22.50 -9.02
N VAL A 54 13.60 -22.52 -8.78
CA VAL A 54 14.27 -21.53 -7.93
C VAL A 54 14.19 -20.12 -8.55
N MET A 55 14.36 -20.00 -9.87
CA MET A 55 14.16 -18.73 -10.59
C MET A 55 12.73 -18.21 -10.46
N MET A 56 11.73 -19.07 -10.64
CA MET A 56 10.32 -18.68 -10.46
C MET A 56 10.00 -18.31 -9.01
N LEU A 57 10.58 -19.02 -8.03
CA LEU A 57 10.45 -18.68 -6.62
C LEU A 57 11.07 -17.31 -6.30
N ALA A 58 12.25 -17.02 -6.85
CA ALA A 58 12.92 -15.72 -6.72
C ALA A 58 12.04 -14.58 -7.27
N TYR A 59 11.53 -14.76 -8.49
CA TYR A 59 10.61 -13.81 -9.12
C TYR A 59 9.34 -13.58 -8.28
N LEU A 60 8.74 -14.66 -7.77
CA LEU A 60 7.54 -14.58 -6.92
C LEU A 60 7.83 -13.85 -5.61
N ALA A 61 8.98 -14.11 -4.98
CA ALA A 61 9.42 -13.39 -3.79
C ALA A 61 9.55 -11.88 -4.07
N ASP A 62 10.16 -11.49 -5.19
CA ASP A 62 10.31 -10.09 -5.59
C ASP A 62 8.96 -9.41 -5.85
N ILE A 63 8.10 -9.97 -6.72
CA ILE A 63 6.85 -9.32 -7.11
C ILE A 63 5.89 -9.20 -5.92
N PHE A 64 5.78 -10.23 -5.08
CA PHE A 64 4.98 -10.13 -3.86
C PHE A 64 5.60 -9.18 -2.84
N GLY A 65 6.92 -9.06 -2.79
CA GLY A 65 7.62 -8.02 -2.02
C GLY A 65 7.16 -6.62 -2.44
N ARG A 66 7.16 -6.32 -3.75
CA ARG A 66 6.69 -5.03 -4.30
C ARG A 66 5.22 -4.76 -3.99
N LEU A 67 4.36 -5.77 -4.13
CA LEU A 67 2.93 -5.64 -3.79
C LEU A 67 2.73 -5.41 -2.29
N ASN A 68 3.53 -6.06 -1.44
CA ASN A 68 3.51 -5.85 0.00
C ASN A 68 3.96 -4.42 0.38
N GLU A 69 5.02 -3.89 -0.24
CA GLU A 69 5.47 -2.51 -0.05
C GLU A 69 4.37 -1.52 -0.42
N MET A 70 3.74 -1.70 -1.58
CA MET A 70 2.63 -0.85 -2.02
C MET A 70 1.47 -0.91 -1.03
N ASN A 71 1.02 -2.11 -0.67
CA ASN A 71 -0.10 -2.25 0.26
C ASN A 71 0.21 -1.68 1.65
N GLN A 72 1.45 -1.80 2.14
CA GLN A 72 1.88 -1.14 3.39
C GLN A 72 1.84 0.38 3.27
N SER A 73 2.25 0.92 2.12
CA SER A 73 2.18 2.36 1.88
C SER A 73 0.75 2.88 1.86
N LEU A 74 -0.24 2.05 1.52
CA LEU A 74 -1.67 2.41 1.59
C LEU A 74 -2.23 2.40 3.02
N GLN A 75 -1.51 1.81 3.98
CA GLN A 75 -1.92 1.83 5.38
C GLN A 75 -1.52 3.14 6.06
N GLY A 76 -2.32 3.55 7.03
CA GLY A 76 -2.03 4.70 7.87
C GLY A 76 -3.30 5.44 8.26
N ARG A 77 -3.20 6.25 9.30
CA ARG A 77 -4.35 7.02 9.82
C ARG A 77 -4.60 8.33 9.06
N ASP A 78 -3.73 8.69 8.13
CA ASP A 78 -3.73 9.96 7.39
C ASP A 78 -3.66 9.75 5.87
N VAL A 79 -3.97 8.54 5.40
CA VAL A 79 -3.95 8.22 3.97
C VAL A 79 -5.24 8.69 3.32
N THR A 80 -5.13 9.73 2.50
CA THR A 80 -6.26 10.31 1.75
C THR A 80 -6.51 9.56 0.45
N VAL A 81 -7.71 9.75 -0.12
CA VAL A 81 -8.09 9.13 -1.41
C VAL A 81 -7.06 9.45 -2.48
N SER A 82 -6.57 10.69 -2.46
CA SER A 82 -5.56 11.16 -3.38
C SER A 82 -4.23 10.43 -3.22
N ASP A 83 -3.79 10.16 -1.99
CA ASP A 83 -2.56 9.41 -1.75
C ASP A 83 -2.66 7.98 -2.30
N VAL A 84 -3.84 7.36 -2.16
CA VAL A 84 -4.10 6.03 -2.72
C VAL A 84 -4.03 6.06 -4.25
N GLN A 85 -4.67 7.04 -4.89
CA GLN A 85 -4.60 7.18 -6.34
C GLN A 85 -3.18 7.41 -6.85
N ASP A 86 -2.41 8.29 -6.22
CA ASP A 86 -1.00 8.52 -6.58
C ASP A 86 -0.18 7.25 -6.44
N LYS A 87 -0.37 6.48 -5.35
CA LYS A 87 0.31 5.20 -5.12
C LYS A 87 -0.08 4.15 -6.15
N LEU A 88 -1.35 4.09 -6.52
CA LEU A 88 -1.86 3.19 -7.57
C LEU A 88 -1.27 3.54 -8.94
N ALA A 89 -1.32 4.82 -9.33
CA ALA A 89 -0.72 5.32 -10.57
C ALA A 89 0.79 5.04 -10.60
N GLY A 90 1.48 5.26 -9.48
CA GLY A 90 2.90 4.94 -9.33
C GLY A 90 3.21 3.45 -9.49
N LEU A 91 2.36 2.56 -8.96
CA LEU A 91 2.53 1.11 -9.15
C LEU A 91 2.29 0.72 -10.62
N SER A 92 1.24 1.24 -11.25
CA SER A 92 0.96 1.01 -12.67
C SER A 92 2.14 1.41 -13.56
N ALA A 93 2.72 2.60 -13.32
CA ALA A 93 3.91 3.06 -14.03
C ALA A 93 5.14 2.16 -13.78
N ARG A 94 5.30 1.64 -12.56
CA ARG A 94 6.38 0.68 -12.24
C ARG A 94 6.20 -0.65 -12.98
N ILE A 95 4.97 -1.16 -13.09
CA ILE A 95 4.67 -2.39 -13.84
C ILE A 95 5.09 -2.23 -15.30
N GLU A 96 4.80 -1.07 -15.92
CA GLU A 96 5.22 -0.76 -17.30
C GLU A 96 6.74 -0.78 -17.46
N VAL A 97 7.48 -0.23 -16.48
CA VAL A 97 8.95 -0.31 -16.45
C VAL A 97 9.43 -1.76 -16.31
N TRP A 98 8.79 -2.57 -15.47
CA TRP A 98 9.14 -3.98 -15.29
C TRP A 98 8.92 -4.79 -16.57
N GLN A 99 7.79 -4.57 -17.26
CA GLN A 99 7.49 -5.18 -18.55
C GLN A 99 8.55 -4.83 -19.60
N ALA A 100 8.89 -3.53 -19.72
CA ALA A 100 9.89 -3.07 -20.68
C ALA A 100 11.27 -3.71 -20.43
N ARG A 101 11.69 -3.79 -19.16
CA ARG A 101 12.96 -4.39 -18.76
C ARG A 101 13.01 -5.89 -19.05
N ILE A 102 11.98 -6.65 -18.70
CA ILE A 102 11.95 -8.10 -18.98
C ILE A 102 11.95 -8.36 -20.49
N LYS A 103 11.19 -7.59 -21.28
CA LYS A 103 11.21 -7.68 -22.75
C LYS A 103 12.63 -7.47 -23.30
N ALA A 104 13.39 -6.55 -22.70
CA ALA A 104 14.79 -6.26 -22.99
C ALA A 104 15.81 -7.21 -22.29
N TRP A 105 15.37 -8.35 -21.76
CA TRP A 105 16.23 -9.33 -21.06
C TRP A 105 16.93 -8.82 -19.80
N SER A 106 16.38 -7.76 -19.17
CA SER A 106 16.91 -7.20 -17.94
C SER A 106 16.05 -7.60 -16.73
N THR A 107 16.69 -8.24 -15.75
CA THR A 107 16.09 -8.67 -14.48
C THR A 107 16.26 -7.67 -13.32
N ALA A 108 16.91 -6.53 -13.55
CA ALA A 108 17.26 -5.54 -12.52
C ALA A 108 16.08 -4.98 -11.69
N SER A 109 14.83 -5.21 -12.09
CA SER A 109 13.64 -4.86 -11.31
C SER A 109 13.32 -5.86 -10.18
N PHE A 110 13.91 -7.05 -10.26
CA PHE A 110 13.64 -8.25 -9.46
C PHE A 110 14.96 -8.68 -8.79
N PRO A 111 15.31 -8.08 -7.64
CA PRO A 111 16.62 -8.30 -7.00
C PRO A 111 16.96 -9.76 -6.73
N PHE A 112 16.04 -10.57 -6.23
CA PHE A 112 16.32 -11.98 -5.97
C PHE A 112 16.55 -12.77 -7.24
N LEU A 113 15.73 -12.53 -8.28
CA LEU A 113 15.95 -13.17 -9.57
C LEU A 113 17.29 -12.73 -10.19
N ASP A 114 17.59 -11.44 -10.14
CA ASP A 114 18.82 -10.85 -10.69
C ASP A 114 20.07 -11.42 -9.99
N GLU A 115 20.04 -11.45 -8.65
CA GLU A 115 21.11 -12.00 -7.83
C GLU A 115 21.31 -13.50 -8.09
N HIS A 116 20.23 -14.27 -8.23
CA HIS A 116 20.29 -15.72 -8.53
C HIS A 116 21.00 -15.98 -9.85
N LEU A 117 20.59 -15.27 -10.92
CA LEU A 117 21.19 -15.41 -12.25
C LEU A 117 22.67 -15.03 -12.26
N GLN A 118 23.04 -13.96 -11.55
CA GLN A 118 24.43 -13.52 -11.42
C GLN A 118 25.28 -14.53 -10.62
N THR A 119 24.75 -15.03 -9.51
CA THR A 119 25.44 -15.97 -8.61
C THR A 119 25.69 -17.31 -9.31
N GLN A 120 24.67 -17.84 -10.00
CA GLN A 120 24.79 -19.10 -10.73
C GLN A 120 25.47 -18.93 -12.10
N ARG A 121 25.63 -17.68 -12.58
CA ARG A 121 26.14 -17.35 -13.92
C ARG A 121 25.32 -18.01 -15.04
N ILE A 122 24.00 -17.96 -14.90
CA ILE A 122 23.04 -18.53 -15.84
C ILE A 122 22.25 -17.39 -16.50
N GLU A 123 21.90 -17.56 -17.77
CA GLU A 123 21.00 -16.64 -18.48
C GLU A 123 19.53 -16.98 -18.21
N LEU A 124 18.66 -15.97 -18.20
CA LEU A 124 17.23 -16.18 -18.02
C LEU A 124 16.66 -17.04 -19.17
N PRO A 125 16.07 -18.23 -18.92
CA PRO A 125 15.49 -19.04 -19.98
C PRO A 125 14.30 -18.34 -20.65
N ILE A 126 14.14 -18.54 -21.97
CA ILE A 126 13.07 -17.88 -22.75
C ILE A 126 11.66 -18.24 -22.23
N GLY A 127 11.46 -19.48 -21.80
CA GLY A 127 10.17 -19.92 -21.23
C GLY A 127 9.82 -19.17 -19.94
N ILE A 128 10.81 -18.95 -19.06
CA ILE A 128 10.62 -18.18 -17.82
C ILE A 128 10.37 -16.70 -18.14
N LYS A 129 11.14 -16.13 -19.06
CA LYS A 129 10.93 -14.76 -19.55
C LYS A 129 9.49 -14.56 -20.05
N ASP A 130 8.98 -15.48 -20.87
CA ASP A 130 7.63 -15.41 -21.42
C ASP A 130 6.56 -15.55 -20.33
N CYS A 131 6.79 -16.40 -19.34
CA CYS A 131 5.94 -16.53 -18.16
C CYS A 131 5.87 -15.24 -17.35
N ILE A 132 7.02 -14.62 -17.05
CA ILE A 132 7.09 -13.34 -16.34
C ILE A 132 6.39 -12.24 -17.14
N THR A 133 6.66 -12.16 -18.45
CA THR A 133 6.06 -11.16 -19.33
C THR A 133 4.53 -11.26 -19.32
N ARG A 134 4.00 -12.48 -19.52
CA ARG A 134 2.55 -12.73 -19.49
C ARG A 134 1.93 -12.41 -18.14
N HIS A 135 2.61 -12.76 -17.05
CA HIS A 135 2.13 -12.44 -15.71
C HIS A 135 2.04 -10.92 -15.49
N LEU A 136 3.05 -10.15 -15.89
CA LEU A 136 3.03 -8.69 -15.76
C LEU A 136 1.97 -8.03 -16.66
N ASP A 137 1.78 -8.54 -17.88
CA ASP A 137 0.72 -8.08 -18.79
C ASP A 137 -0.66 -8.30 -18.17
N ASN A 138 -0.92 -9.49 -17.61
CA ASN A 138 -2.17 -9.77 -16.91
C ASN A 138 -2.32 -8.92 -15.65
N LEU A 139 -1.27 -8.78 -14.85
CA LEU A 139 -1.30 -7.95 -13.65
C LEU A 139 -1.65 -6.49 -13.98
N SER A 140 -1.06 -5.93 -15.04
CA SER A 140 -1.36 -4.58 -15.51
C SER A 140 -2.83 -4.44 -15.93
N ALA A 141 -3.35 -5.43 -16.68
CA ALA A 141 -4.74 -5.42 -17.13
C ALA A 141 -5.73 -5.54 -15.98
N GLU A 142 -5.49 -6.43 -15.01
CA GLU A 142 -6.31 -6.59 -13.81
C GLU A 142 -6.31 -5.32 -12.95
N PHE A 143 -5.15 -4.67 -12.78
CA PHE A 143 -5.07 -3.39 -12.06
C PHE A 143 -5.88 -2.30 -12.76
N LYS A 144 -5.79 -2.19 -14.09
CA LYS A 144 -6.59 -1.22 -14.86
C LYS A 144 -8.08 -1.52 -14.71
N SER A 145 -8.49 -2.76 -14.96
CA SER A 145 -9.89 -3.18 -14.87
C SER A 145 -10.48 -3.02 -13.47
N TYR A 146 -9.72 -3.26 -12.41
CA TYR A 146 -10.21 -3.16 -11.04
C TYR A 146 -10.35 -1.71 -10.56
N PHE A 147 -9.47 -0.82 -11.02
CA PHE A 147 -9.42 0.58 -10.57
C PHE A 147 -9.98 1.60 -11.60
N ASP A 148 -10.49 1.14 -12.75
CA ASP A 148 -11.08 1.99 -13.82
C ASP A 148 -12.29 2.80 -13.33
N ASP A 149 -13.04 2.31 -12.33
CA ASP A 149 -14.26 2.92 -11.80
C ASP A 149 -14.03 4.09 -10.81
N ALA A 150 -12.81 4.59 -10.66
CA ALA A 150 -12.50 5.64 -9.69
C ALA A 150 -12.21 7.02 -10.32
N PRO A 151 -13.18 7.71 -10.98
CA PRO A 151 -13.09 9.14 -11.15
C PRO A 151 -13.49 9.79 -9.82
N LEU A 152 -12.67 9.62 -8.78
CA LEU A 152 -12.73 10.57 -7.68
C LEU A 152 -12.16 11.86 -8.28
N ASP A 153 -12.96 12.92 -8.29
CA ASP A 153 -12.62 14.28 -8.74
C ASP A 153 -11.57 14.91 -7.78
N VAL A 154 -10.45 14.22 -7.64
CA VAL A 154 -9.32 14.54 -6.78
C VAL A 154 -8.56 15.80 -7.19
N PRO A 155 -8.52 16.25 -8.47
CA PRO A 155 -7.74 17.42 -8.84
C PRO A 155 -8.16 18.70 -8.12
N ARG A 156 -9.45 18.91 -7.85
CA ARG A 156 -9.94 20.23 -7.40
C ARG A 156 -9.68 20.54 -5.94
N HIS A 157 -9.61 19.52 -5.09
CA HIS A 157 -9.36 19.71 -3.65
C HIS A 157 -7.87 19.60 -3.31
N LYS A 158 -7.13 18.83 -4.13
CA LYS A 158 -5.67 18.70 -4.02
C LYS A 158 -4.94 19.87 -4.66
N ASP A 159 -5.51 20.48 -5.70
CA ASP A 159 -4.95 21.65 -6.36
C ASP A 159 -6.05 22.58 -6.89
N PRO A 160 -6.77 23.28 -6.00
CA PRO A 160 -7.82 24.21 -6.40
C PRO A 160 -7.32 25.34 -7.32
N PHE A 161 -6.02 25.66 -7.27
CA PHE A 161 -5.44 26.75 -8.07
C PHE A 161 -5.21 26.37 -9.53
N ASN A 162 -5.04 25.08 -9.83
CA ASN A 162 -4.90 24.56 -11.20
C ASN A 162 -6.12 23.76 -11.67
N ALA A 163 -7.14 23.60 -10.82
CA ALA A 163 -8.40 22.95 -11.14
C ALA A 163 -9.11 23.55 -12.36
N LYS A 164 -9.73 22.71 -13.19
CA LYS A 164 -10.64 23.16 -14.24
C LYS A 164 -11.94 23.66 -13.59
N ILE A 165 -12.45 24.80 -14.06
CA ILE A 165 -13.75 25.33 -13.63
C ILE A 165 -14.80 24.75 -14.57
N GLU A 166 -15.76 24.02 -14.01
CA GLU A 166 -16.95 23.56 -14.72
C GLU A 166 -18.12 24.47 -14.36
N PRO A 167 -18.63 25.31 -15.30
CA PRO A 167 -19.63 26.34 -14.99
C PRO A 167 -20.98 25.79 -14.48
N THR A 168 -21.23 24.50 -14.66
CA THR A 168 -22.48 23.84 -14.24
C THR A 168 -22.47 23.41 -12.78
N GLU A 169 -21.35 23.54 -12.08
CA GLU A 169 -21.20 23.09 -10.69
C GLU A 169 -21.44 24.23 -9.69
N ASP A 170 -22.03 23.89 -8.55
CA ASP A 170 -22.47 24.86 -7.54
C ASP A 170 -21.30 25.69 -6.96
N GLU A 171 -20.10 25.12 -6.87
CA GLU A 171 -18.92 25.80 -6.32
C GLU A 171 -18.05 26.53 -7.37
N ALA A 172 -18.53 26.62 -8.62
CA ALA A 172 -17.74 27.19 -9.73
C ALA A 172 -17.34 28.66 -9.47
N GLU A 173 -18.22 29.46 -8.87
CA GLU A 173 -17.95 30.85 -8.51
C GLU A 173 -16.89 30.96 -7.40
N GLU A 174 -17.04 30.18 -6.32
CA GLU A 174 -16.05 30.08 -5.24
C GLU A 174 -14.68 29.67 -5.78
N LEU A 175 -14.63 28.72 -6.72
CA LEU A 175 -13.38 28.27 -7.35
C LEU A 175 -12.75 29.37 -8.21
N ALA A 176 -13.57 30.12 -8.96
CA ALA A 176 -13.08 31.24 -9.76
C ALA A 176 -12.44 32.32 -8.88
N GLU A 177 -13.07 32.67 -7.74
CA GLU A 177 -12.54 33.64 -6.79
C GLU A 177 -11.27 33.13 -6.10
N LEU A 178 -11.28 31.89 -5.61
CA LEU A 178 -10.15 31.29 -4.90
C LEU A 178 -8.91 31.27 -5.79
N LYS A 179 -9.05 30.92 -7.09
CA LYS A 179 -7.95 30.85 -8.06
C LYS A 179 -7.21 32.17 -8.26
N VAL A 180 -7.90 33.29 -8.15
CA VAL A 180 -7.31 34.64 -8.32
C VAL A 180 -6.68 35.14 -7.02
N SER A 181 -7.07 34.59 -5.87
CA SER A 181 -6.58 35.00 -4.55
C SER A 181 -5.12 34.63 -4.31
N LYS A 182 -4.23 35.62 -4.41
CA LYS A 182 -2.79 35.47 -4.10
C LYS A 182 -2.56 35.10 -2.63
N THR A 183 -3.36 35.64 -1.73
CA THR A 183 -3.27 35.35 -0.29
C THR A 183 -3.58 33.88 -0.02
N MET A 184 -4.69 33.37 -0.57
CA MET A 184 -5.06 31.95 -0.39
C MET A 184 -4.03 31.03 -1.05
N LYS A 185 -3.46 31.42 -2.19
CA LYS A 185 -2.38 30.66 -2.84
C LYS A 185 -1.12 30.56 -1.97
N LEU A 186 -0.78 31.63 -1.25
CA LEU A 186 0.35 31.63 -0.31
C LEU A 186 0.05 30.74 0.90
N VAL A 187 -1.13 30.87 1.51
CA VAL A 187 -1.57 30.03 2.63
C VAL A 187 -1.58 28.56 2.21
N PHE A 188 -2.09 28.26 1.02
CA PHE A 188 -2.09 26.91 0.47
C PHE A 188 -0.69 26.35 0.22
N SER A 189 0.25 27.18 -0.25
CA SER A 189 1.64 26.75 -0.47
C SER A 189 2.38 26.45 0.84
N ASN A 190 2.01 27.13 1.92
CA ASN A 190 2.64 27.01 3.24
C ASN A 190 1.90 26.07 4.19
N LYS A 191 0.86 25.37 3.73
CA LYS A 191 0.08 24.45 4.57
C LYS A 191 0.90 23.23 4.97
N GLU A 192 0.66 22.72 6.18
CA GLU A 192 1.23 21.44 6.61
C GLU A 192 0.51 20.27 5.95
N ASP A 193 -0.83 20.35 5.89
CA ASP A 193 -1.68 19.37 5.21
C ASP A 193 -2.93 20.03 4.59
N HIS A 194 -3.70 19.28 3.80
CA HIS A 194 -4.91 19.80 3.17
C HIS A 194 -6.02 20.19 4.17
N SER A 195 -6.12 19.52 5.32
CA SER A 195 -7.11 19.84 6.35
C SER A 195 -6.82 21.19 7.02
N THR A 196 -5.55 21.51 7.27
CA THR A 196 -5.11 22.80 7.83
C THR A 196 -5.41 23.99 6.92
N PHE A 197 -5.57 23.74 5.61
CA PHE A 197 -6.02 24.75 4.65
C PHE A 197 -7.55 24.81 4.56
N TRP A 198 -8.23 23.68 4.38
CA TRP A 198 -9.66 23.68 4.09
C TRP A 198 -10.53 24.01 5.31
N LEU A 199 -10.09 23.69 6.54
CA LEU A 199 -10.85 23.99 7.75
C LEU A 199 -10.98 25.50 8.02
N PRO A 200 -9.91 26.32 7.99
CA PRO A 200 -10.04 27.77 8.25
C PRO A 200 -10.71 28.54 7.10
N VAL A 201 -10.68 27.98 5.89
CA VAL A 201 -11.17 28.62 4.66
C VAL A 201 -12.68 28.37 4.45
N GLN A 202 -13.28 27.50 5.26
CA GLN A 202 -14.69 27.10 5.18
C GLN A 202 -15.68 28.26 5.27
N ASP A 203 -15.42 29.27 6.08
CA ASP A 203 -16.33 30.41 6.22
C ASP A 203 -16.35 31.30 4.96
N ALA A 204 -15.22 31.38 4.24
CA ALA A 204 -15.09 32.17 3.02
C ALA A 204 -15.50 31.39 1.76
N TYR A 205 -15.27 30.08 1.73
CA TYR A 205 -15.57 29.20 0.60
C TYR A 205 -16.28 27.91 1.07
N PRO A 206 -17.54 28.02 1.51
CA PRO A 206 -18.25 26.92 2.15
C PRO A 206 -18.54 25.73 1.23
N LEU A 207 -18.87 25.96 -0.05
CA LEU A 207 -19.18 24.87 -0.99
C LEU A 207 -17.92 24.08 -1.36
N LEU A 208 -16.83 24.77 -1.68
CA LEU A 208 -15.52 24.15 -1.94
C LEU A 208 -15.00 23.38 -0.74
N SER A 209 -15.03 24.00 0.44
CA SER A 209 -14.52 23.40 1.67
C SER A 209 -15.33 22.19 2.08
N LYS A 210 -16.65 22.20 1.83
CA LYS A 210 -17.51 21.02 2.02
C LYS A 210 -17.12 19.86 1.10
N LYS A 211 -16.93 20.11 -0.21
CA LYS A 211 -16.48 19.04 -1.13
C LYS A 211 -15.09 18.51 -0.75
N ALA A 212 -14.16 19.39 -0.40
CA ALA A 212 -12.83 19.00 0.07
C ALA A 212 -12.90 18.14 1.35
N SER A 213 -13.74 18.54 2.31
CA SER A 213 -13.93 17.78 3.55
C SER A 213 -14.46 16.37 3.31
N VAL A 214 -15.42 16.20 2.38
CA VAL A 214 -15.93 14.87 2.01
C VAL A 214 -14.81 13.98 1.50
N MET A 215 -13.89 14.51 0.69
CA MET A 215 -12.75 13.74 0.16
C MET A 215 -11.67 13.45 1.21
N LEU A 216 -11.44 14.37 2.15
CA LEU A 216 -10.45 14.21 3.21
C LEU A 216 -10.89 13.25 4.33
N ILE A 217 -12.20 13.14 4.59
CA ILE A 217 -12.75 12.30 5.67
C ILE A 217 -12.95 10.84 5.23
N GLN A 218 -12.97 10.56 3.92
CA GLN A 218 -13.21 9.20 3.42
C GLN A 218 -12.15 8.21 3.89
N PHE A 219 -12.62 7.05 4.36
CA PHE A 219 -11.74 5.91 4.61
C PHE A 219 -11.37 5.25 3.28
N THR A 220 -10.08 5.31 2.97
CA THR A 220 -9.54 4.84 1.70
C THR A 220 -9.19 3.36 1.68
N THR A 221 -8.98 2.80 2.86
CA THR A 221 -8.67 1.39 3.06
C THR A 221 -9.41 0.88 4.30
N THR A 222 -9.50 -0.44 4.43
CA THR A 222 -10.03 -1.09 5.62
C THR A 222 -9.11 -0.97 6.84
N TYR A 223 -7.95 -0.31 6.73
CA TYR A 223 -6.93 -0.24 7.78
C TYR A 223 -7.49 0.24 9.13
N LEU A 224 -8.22 1.37 9.14
CA LEU A 224 -8.79 1.91 10.38
C LEU A 224 -9.86 0.98 10.97
N CYS A 225 -10.63 0.31 10.12
CA CYS A 225 -11.59 -0.71 10.56
C CYS A 225 -10.85 -1.91 11.18
N GLU A 226 -9.84 -2.47 10.52
CA GLU A 226 -9.03 -3.61 10.98
C GLU A 226 -8.28 -3.30 12.28
N SER A 227 -7.73 -2.09 12.40
CA SER A 227 -7.11 -1.59 13.63
C SER A 227 -8.14 -1.54 14.75
N GLY A 228 -9.30 -0.92 14.52
CA GLY A 228 -10.37 -0.81 15.51
C GLY A 228 -10.90 -2.18 15.97
N PHE A 229 -11.02 -3.16 15.07
CA PHE A 229 -11.37 -4.53 15.42
C PHE A 229 -10.30 -5.22 16.29
N SER A 230 -9.02 -4.97 16.00
CA SER A 230 -7.90 -5.49 16.80
C SER A 230 -7.88 -4.90 18.21
N ASP A 231 -8.15 -3.60 18.32
CA ASP A 231 -8.30 -2.90 19.61
C ASP A 231 -9.48 -3.46 20.40
N LEU A 232 -10.63 -3.64 19.74
CA LEU A 232 -11.81 -4.26 20.33
C LEU A 232 -11.54 -5.68 20.85
N ALA A 233 -10.85 -6.52 20.07
CA ALA A 233 -10.47 -7.86 20.51
C ALA A 233 -9.57 -7.83 21.76
N THR A 234 -8.64 -6.87 21.81
CA THR A 234 -7.75 -6.65 22.96
C THR A 234 -8.53 -6.17 24.18
N ILE A 235 -9.45 -5.21 24.01
CA ILE A 235 -10.33 -4.72 25.08
C ILE A 235 -11.15 -5.88 25.63
N LYS A 236 -11.86 -6.64 24.78
CA LYS A 236 -12.70 -7.77 25.21
C LYS A 236 -11.94 -8.88 25.94
N THR A 237 -10.72 -9.18 25.51
CA THR A 237 -9.90 -10.25 26.14
C THR A 237 -9.32 -9.81 27.48
N LYS A 238 -8.90 -8.55 27.62
CA LYS A 238 -8.31 -8.03 28.87
C LYS A 238 -9.33 -7.56 29.90
N SER A 239 -10.44 -6.95 29.47
CA SER A 239 -11.35 -6.26 30.38
C SER A 239 -12.44 -7.15 30.97
N ARG A 240 -12.82 -8.26 30.33
CA ARG A 240 -13.71 -9.39 30.77
C ARG A 240 -14.95 -9.09 31.65
N ASN A 241 -15.27 -7.83 31.92
CA ASN A 241 -16.15 -7.42 33.02
C ASN A 241 -17.31 -6.50 32.57
N ARG A 242 -17.36 -6.03 31.31
CA ARG A 242 -18.46 -5.19 30.80
C ARG A 242 -18.81 -5.50 29.34
N LEU A 243 -20.11 -5.55 29.05
CA LEU A 243 -20.68 -5.76 27.71
C LEU A 243 -20.62 -4.51 26.83
N ASP A 244 -20.59 -3.32 27.44
CA ASP A 244 -20.48 -2.03 26.74
C ASP A 244 -19.02 -1.55 26.72
N VAL A 245 -18.45 -1.53 25.52
CA VAL A 245 -17.06 -1.14 25.23
C VAL A 245 -17.00 0.10 24.34
N GLY A 246 -18.13 0.78 24.10
CA GLY A 246 -18.21 1.87 23.13
C GLY A 246 -17.26 3.03 23.45
N ASN A 247 -17.18 3.43 24.72
CA ASN A 247 -16.27 4.49 25.17
C ASN A 247 -14.79 4.08 25.09
N ASP A 248 -14.49 2.82 25.41
CA ASP A 248 -13.12 2.30 25.36
C ASP A 248 -12.60 2.24 23.91
N ILE A 249 -13.45 1.78 22.98
CA ILE A 249 -13.12 1.77 21.55
C ILE A 249 -12.90 3.20 21.06
N ARG A 250 -13.81 4.14 21.39
CA ARG A 250 -13.68 5.55 20.99
C ARG A 250 -12.35 6.15 21.42
N LEU A 251 -11.91 5.84 22.64
CA LEU A 251 -10.62 6.30 23.14
C LEU A 251 -9.45 5.62 22.39
N ALA A 252 -9.52 4.31 22.18
CA ALA A 252 -8.47 3.55 21.52
C ALA A 252 -8.22 3.96 20.06
N VAL A 253 -9.29 4.31 19.33
CA VAL A 253 -9.20 4.73 17.92
C VAL A 253 -8.94 6.24 17.76
N SER A 254 -9.04 7.03 18.83
CA SER A 254 -8.79 8.47 18.79
C SER A 254 -7.31 8.80 18.65
N LYS A 255 -7.01 9.96 18.04
CA LYS A 255 -5.68 10.59 18.05
C LYS A 255 -5.50 11.61 19.18
N THR A 256 -6.58 11.94 19.88
CA THR A 256 -6.56 12.91 20.97
C THR A 256 -5.97 12.27 22.21
N GLU A 257 -4.88 12.83 22.73
CA GLU A 257 -4.38 12.44 24.04
C GLU A 257 -5.30 13.02 25.12
N PRO A 258 -5.95 12.18 25.94
CA PRO A 258 -6.74 12.67 27.06
C PRO A 258 -5.82 13.30 28.10
N ASP A 259 -6.18 14.47 28.61
CA ASP A 259 -5.50 15.06 29.77
C ASP A 259 -5.87 14.31 31.04
N ILE A 260 -5.21 13.18 31.27
CA ILE A 260 -5.43 12.33 32.44
C ILE A 260 -5.18 13.14 33.73
N ARG A 261 -4.20 14.05 33.74
CA ARG A 261 -3.88 14.86 34.92
C ARG A 261 -5.00 15.84 35.26
N GLY A 262 -5.66 16.39 34.26
CA GLY A 262 -6.86 17.22 34.42
C GLY A 262 -8.08 16.42 34.90
N LEU A 263 -8.19 15.14 34.52
CA LEU A 263 -9.32 14.26 34.85
C LEU A 263 -9.25 13.61 36.23
N VAL A 264 -8.04 13.41 36.81
CA VAL A 264 -7.86 12.78 38.14
C VAL A 264 -7.79 13.83 39.27
N ARG A 265 -8.50 14.96 39.14
CA ARG A 265 -8.61 15.96 40.20
C ARG A 265 -9.64 15.59 41.25
#